data_AF-A0A7S2E4V7-F1
#
_entry.id   AF-A0A7S2E4V7-F1
#
_cell.length_a   1.000
_cell.length_b   1.000
_cell.length_c   1.000
_cell.angle_alpha   90.00
_cell.angle_beta   90.00
_cell.angle_gamma   90.00
#
_symmetry.space_group_name_H-M   'P 1'
#
loop_
_entity.id
_entity.type
_entity.pdbx_description
1 polymer ?
#
loop_
_entity_poly.entity_id
_entity_poly.type
_entity_poly.pdbx_seq_one_letter_code
_entity_poly.pdbx_strand_id
1 'polypeptide(L)'
;NAPSFFAVSWRLIRNFLDPGTAKKIEIISNKKKGQKRLAEIIDENLLPSDFDGKGPSIEDNLRQNSAKNGDKPPSRRIVELMRLKKGGGVTSLEFNVKSHENVRIRVYTKTALGAHFSIYKCTGDPKSHAKTPVLENMNVKRPDGDASTQFSACLIDDLKGAGEYVLEGMSEKKTKAEESFLVVGEVYSGGVAWKEDV
;
A
#
# COMPACT_ATOMS: atom_id res chain seq x y z
N ASN A 1 -20.24 4.39 -5.32
CA ASN A 1 -20.23 5.53 -4.37
C ASN A 1 -19.47 6.72 -4.94
N ALA A 2 -19.77 7.11 -6.18
CA ALA A 2 -19.17 8.32 -6.73
C ALA A 2 -19.73 9.55 -5.99
N PRO A 3 -18.88 10.47 -5.49
CA PRO A 3 -19.36 11.70 -4.87
C PRO A 3 -20.11 12.55 -5.90
N SER A 4 -21.05 13.39 -5.44
CA SER A 4 -21.97 14.13 -6.32
C SER A 4 -21.25 15.00 -7.36
N PHE A 5 -20.10 15.57 -7.02
CA PHE A 5 -19.29 16.37 -7.94
C PHE A 5 -18.74 15.54 -9.12
N PHE A 6 -18.52 14.24 -8.95
CA PHE A 6 -17.96 13.38 -10.00
C PHE A 6 -18.89 13.26 -11.21
N ALA A 7 -20.21 13.31 -11.00
CA ALA A 7 -21.18 13.31 -12.09
C ALA A 7 -21.03 14.56 -13.00
N VAL A 8 -20.64 15.70 -12.42
CA VAL A 8 -20.37 16.93 -13.18
C VAL A 8 -19.06 16.81 -13.94
N SER A 9 -18.00 16.35 -13.28
CA SER A 9 -16.70 16.09 -13.92
C SER A 9 -16.81 15.08 -15.06
N TRP A 10 -17.63 14.04 -14.89
CA TRP A 10 -17.83 13.02 -15.91
C TRP A 10 -18.43 13.58 -17.21
N ARG A 11 -19.34 14.56 -17.14
CA ARG A 11 -19.90 15.19 -18.34
C ARG A 11 -18.83 15.90 -19.17
N LEU A 12 -17.83 16.49 -18.51
CA LEU A 12 -16.69 17.12 -19.18
C LEU A 12 -15.75 16.07 -19.78
N ILE A 13 -15.42 15.03 -19.02
CA ILE A 13 -14.50 13.94 -19.45
C ILE A 13 -15.10 13.11 -20.58
N ARG A 14 -16.41 12.87 -20.57
CA ARG A 14 -17.10 12.04 -21.56
C ARG A 14 -16.91 12.54 -22.99
N ASN A 15 -16.72 13.85 -23.19
CA ASN A 15 -16.48 14.45 -24.50
C ASN A 15 -15.09 14.14 -25.07
N PHE A 16 -14.16 13.67 -24.24
CA PHE A 16 -12.80 13.26 -24.63
C PHE A 16 -12.66 11.75 -24.83
N LEU A 17 -13.71 10.98 -24.59
CA LEU A 17 -13.72 9.54 -24.78
C LEU A 17 -14.41 9.18 -26.09
N ASP A 18 -13.96 8.09 -26.72
CA ASP A 18 -14.67 7.57 -27.88
C ASP A 18 -16.12 7.18 -27.50
N PRO A 19 -17.08 7.31 -28.43
CA PRO A 19 -18.49 7.02 -28.15
C PRO A 19 -18.75 5.59 -27.65
N GLY A 20 -17.92 4.63 -28.05
CA GLY A 20 -18.03 3.22 -27.65
C GLY A 20 -17.68 3.03 -26.17
N THR A 21 -16.58 3.61 -25.71
CA THR A 21 -16.16 3.60 -24.31
C THR A 21 -17.10 4.41 -23.43
N ALA A 22 -17.49 5.61 -23.88
CA ALA A 22 -18.42 6.48 -23.16
C ALA A 22 -19.78 5.79 -22.92
N LYS A 23 -20.21 4.89 -23.81
CA LYS A 23 -21.46 4.13 -23.68
C LYS A 23 -21.36 2.97 -22.67
N LYS A 24 -20.16 2.43 -22.43
CA LYS A 24 -19.92 1.30 -21.51
C LYS A 24 -19.79 1.71 -20.05
N ILE A 25 -19.59 2.99 -19.77
CA ILE A 25 -19.33 3.48 -18.41
C ILE A 25 -20.63 3.95 -17.76
N GLU A 26 -21.04 3.24 -16.71
CA GLU A 26 -22.19 3.58 -15.88
C GLU A 26 -21.71 4.16 -14.54
N ILE A 27 -22.15 5.38 -14.20
CA ILE A 27 -21.80 6.02 -12.93
C ILE A 27 -22.96 5.90 -11.97
N ILE A 28 -22.69 5.30 -10.81
CA ILE A 28 -23.67 5.12 -9.76
C ILE A 28 -23.21 5.80 -8.47
N SER A 29 -23.88 6.90 -8.14
CA SER A 29 -23.56 7.72 -6.95
C SER A 29 -24.12 7.12 -5.66
N ASN A 30 -25.27 6.42 -5.72
CA ASN A 30 -25.93 5.85 -4.55
C ASN A 30 -25.51 4.38 -4.32
N LYS A 31 -25.02 4.07 -3.11
CA LYS A 31 -24.56 2.72 -2.73
C LYS A 31 -25.61 1.64 -3.00
N LYS A 32 -26.85 1.84 -2.55
CA LYS A 32 -27.96 0.89 -2.69
C LYS A 32 -28.33 0.64 -4.16
N LYS A 33 -28.35 1.70 -4.99
CA LYS A 33 -28.55 1.55 -6.43
C LYS A 33 -27.40 0.80 -7.10
N GLY A 34 -26.16 1.07 -6.66
CA GLY A 34 -24.96 0.40 -7.17
C GLY A 34 -24.95 -1.08 -6.84
N GLN A 35 -25.30 -1.44 -5.62
CA GLN A 35 -25.40 -2.83 -5.18
C GLN A 35 -26.47 -3.60 -5.94
N LYS A 36 -27.67 -3.02 -6.09
CA LYS A 36 -28.72 -3.62 -6.91
C LYS A 36 -28.23 -3.86 -8.36
N ARG A 37 -27.56 -2.86 -8.94
CA ARG A 37 -27.04 -2.96 -10.31
C ARG A 37 -25.93 -4.00 -10.45
N LEU A 38 -25.05 -4.13 -9.46
CA LEU A 38 -24.02 -5.16 -9.43
C LEU A 38 -24.64 -6.56 -9.37
N ALA A 39 -25.65 -6.75 -8.52
CA ALA A 39 -26.37 -8.02 -8.40
C ALA A 39 -27.18 -8.40 -9.66
N GLU A 40 -27.58 -7.42 -10.48
CA GLU A 40 -28.21 -7.69 -11.78
C GLU A 40 -27.23 -8.19 -12.85
N ILE A 41 -25.95 -7.78 -12.77
CA ILE A 41 -24.94 -8.03 -13.80
C ILE A 41 -24.04 -9.22 -13.44
N ILE A 42 -23.80 -9.42 -12.15
CA ILE A 42 -22.85 -10.39 -11.60
C ILE A 42 -23.61 -11.38 -10.74
N ASP A 43 -23.35 -12.68 -10.91
CA ASP A 43 -23.88 -13.72 -10.02
C ASP A 43 -23.50 -13.42 -8.57
N GLU A 44 -24.48 -13.54 -7.66
CA GLU A 44 -24.32 -13.26 -6.24
C GLU A 44 -23.18 -14.07 -5.61
N ASN A 45 -22.90 -15.29 -6.10
CA ASN A 45 -21.83 -16.15 -5.61
C ASN A 45 -20.43 -15.72 -6.07
N LEU A 46 -20.36 -14.94 -7.15
CA LEU A 46 -19.10 -14.40 -7.69
C LEU A 46 -18.83 -12.98 -7.17
N LEU A 47 -19.86 -12.28 -6.71
CA LEU A 47 -19.71 -10.95 -6.12
C LEU A 47 -19.04 -11.09 -4.74
N PRO A 48 -17.92 -10.40 -4.48
CA PRO A 48 -17.28 -10.44 -3.17
C PRO A 48 -18.19 -9.94 -2.05
N SER A 49 -18.05 -10.51 -0.85
CA SER A 49 -18.81 -10.10 0.34
C SER A 49 -18.63 -8.62 0.71
N ASP A 50 -17.50 -7.98 0.37
CA ASP A 50 -17.27 -6.54 0.53
C ASP A 50 -18.26 -5.67 -0.26
N PHE A 51 -18.92 -6.24 -1.26
CA PHE A 51 -19.92 -5.59 -2.10
C PHE A 51 -21.34 -6.16 -1.87
N ASP A 52 -21.60 -6.75 -0.71
CA ASP A 52 -22.84 -7.45 -0.32
C ASP A 52 -23.15 -8.70 -1.18
N GLY A 53 -22.12 -9.35 -1.72
CA GLY A 53 -22.24 -10.65 -2.38
C GLY A 53 -22.04 -11.84 -1.43
N LYS A 54 -22.10 -13.06 -1.98
CA LYS A 54 -21.84 -14.33 -1.28
C LYS A 54 -20.47 -14.92 -1.59
N GLY A 55 -19.72 -14.31 -2.51
CA GLY A 55 -18.35 -14.70 -2.81
C GLY A 55 -17.39 -14.39 -1.66
N PRO A 56 -16.20 -15.03 -1.64
CA PRO A 56 -15.17 -14.72 -0.66
C PRO A 56 -14.81 -13.23 -0.69
N SER A 57 -14.45 -12.67 0.45
CA SER A 57 -14.01 -11.27 0.51
C SER A 57 -12.79 -11.07 -0.39
N ILE A 58 -12.54 -9.83 -0.81
CA ILE A 58 -11.33 -9.47 -1.56
C ILE A 58 -10.09 -9.86 -0.74
N GLU A 59 -10.15 -9.69 0.57
CA GLU A 59 -9.06 -10.06 1.47
C GLU A 59 -8.87 -11.58 1.52
N ASP A 60 -9.94 -12.37 1.63
CA ASP A 60 -9.86 -13.84 1.61
C ASP A 60 -9.36 -14.37 0.28
N ASN A 61 -9.80 -13.78 -0.84
CA ASN A 61 -9.29 -14.12 -2.17
C ASN A 61 -7.79 -13.81 -2.30
N LEU A 62 -7.35 -12.65 -1.80
CA LEU A 62 -5.93 -12.28 -1.78
C LEU A 62 -5.11 -13.24 -0.91
N ARG A 63 -5.65 -13.64 0.25
CA ARG A 63 -5.02 -14.63 1.15
C ARG A 63 -4.93 -16.01 0.51
N GLN A 64 -6.01 -16.49 -0.11
CA GLN A 64 -6.06 -17.79 -0.79
C GLN A 64 -5.15 -17.85 -2.02
N ASN A 65 -5.08 -16.78 -2.81
CA ASN A 65 -4.19 -16.73 -3.96
C ASN A 65 -2.71 -16.68 -3.55
N SER A 66 -2.40 -16.06 -2.41
CA SER A 66 -1.04 -16.10 -1.85
C SER A 66 -0.66 -17.50 -1.37
N ALA A 67 -1.60 -18.21 -0.71
CA ALA A 67 -1.39 -19.59 -0.25
C ALA A 67 -1.15 -20.60 -1.39
N LYS A 68 -1.72 -20.37 -2.58
CA LYS A 68 -1.51 -21.23 -3.77
C LYS A 68 -0.07 -21.16 -4.30
N ASN A 69 0.67 -20.09 -4.00
CA ASN A 69 2.07 -19.93 -4.42
C ASN A 69 3.07 -20.54 -3.43
N GLY A 70 2.61 -21.28 -2.40
CA GLY A 70 3.48 -21.86 -1.38
C GLY A 70 3.89 -20.87 -0.27
N ASP A 71 3.62 -19.58 -0.47
CA ASP A 71 3.85 -18.55 0.53
C ASP A 71 2.70 -18.51 1.55
N LYS A 72 3.05 -18.56 2.84
CA LYS A 72 2.08 -18.29 3.89
C LYS A 72 1.58 -16.85 3.71
N PRO A 73 0.27 -16.61 3.58
CA PRO A 73 -0.24 -15.25 3.44
C PRO A 73 0.10 -14.42 4.68
N PRO A 74 0.33 -13.11 4.52
CA PRO A 74 0.50 -12.24 5.68
C PRO A 74 -0.78 -12.22 6.50
N SER A 75 -0.63 -12.27 7.82
CA SER A 75 -1.72 -12.16 8.79
C SER A 75 -2.39 -10.79 8.76
N ARG A 76 -1.63 -9.73 8.44
CA ARG A 76 -2.13 -8.38 8.18
C ARG A 76 -1.14 -7.60 7.31
N ARG A 77 -1.61 -6.52 6.71
CA ARG A 77 -0.77 -5.59 5.93
C ARG A 77 -0.83 -4.19 6.52
N ILE A 78 0.30 -3.49 6.45
CA ILE A 78 0.45 -2.06 6.70
C ILE A 78 0.63 -1.44 5.32
N VAL A 79 -0.29 -0.61 4.87
CA VAL A 79 -0.21 0.01 3.53
C VAL A 79 -0.33 1.51 3.72
N GLU A 80 0.69 2.26 3.29
CA GLU A 80 0.71 3.71 3.38
C GLU A 80 1.28 4.33 2.12
N LEU A 81 0.62 5.36 1.60
CA LEU A 81 1.15 6.19 0.52
C LEU A 81 1.91 7.38 1.12
N MET A 82 3.21 7.22 1.33
CA MET A 82 4.06 8.27 1.88
C MET A 82 4.36 9.32 0.81
N ARG A 83 3.79 10.52 1.01
CA ARG A 83 4.15 11.72 0.24
C ARG A 83 5.29 12.45 0.94
N LEU A 84 6.45 12.47 0.31
CA LEU A 84 7.65 13.08 0.89
C LEU A 84 7.64 14.57 0.65
N LYS A 85 7.95 15.32 1.72
CA LYS A 85 7.98 16.78 1.69
C LYS A 85 9.14 17.29 0.84
N LYS A 86 8.87 18.34 0.07
CA LYS A 86 9.89 19.06 -0.71
C LYS A 86 10.99 19.58 0.22
N GLY A 87 12.23 19.58 -0.25
CA GLY A 87 13.37 20.15 0.50
C GLY A 87 13.90 19.28 1.64
N GLY A 88 13.62 17.97 1.65
CA GLY A 88 14.19 17.02 2.62
C GLY A 88 13.48 16.99 3.97
N GLY A 89 12.21 17.40 4.04
CA GLY A 89 11.41 17.19 5.24
C GLY A 89 11.12 15.71 5.48
N VAL A 90 11.07 15.30 6.75
CA VAL A 90 10.76 13.92 7.14
C VAL A 90 9.25 13.69 7.15
N THR A 91 8.84 12.57 6.56
CA THR A 91 7.49 11.99 6.67
C THR A 91 7.60 10.69 7.45
N SER A 92 6.73 10.47 8.42
CA SER A 92 6.80 9.32 9.33
C SER A 92 5.54 8.46 9.25
N LEU A 93 5.71 7.14 9.34
CA LEU A 93 4.66 6.14 9.48
C LEU A 93 4.93 5.33 10.75
N GLU A 94 3.99 5.38 11.69
CA GLU A 94 4.07 4.61 12.93
C GLU A 94 3.36 3.27 12.77
N PHE A 95 3.96 2.20 13.28
CA PHE A 95 3.35 0.87 13.28
C PHE A 95 3.80 0.06 14.49
N ASN A 96 2.91 -0.81 14.98
CA ASN A 96 3.20 -1.72 16.09
C ASN A 96 3.50 -3.12 15.57
N VAL A 97 4.43 -3.82 16.22
CA VAL A 97 4.73 -5.23 16.01
C VAL A 97 4.49 -5.99 17.32
N LYS A 98 3.71 -7.07 17.28
CA LYS A 98 3.44 -7.90 18.46
C LYS A 98 4.55 -8.93 18.68
N SER A 99 4.60 -9.52 19.87
CA SER A 99 5.64 -10.49 20.28
C SER A 99 5.78 -11.73 19.39
N HIS A 100 4.72 -12.11 18.68
CA HIS A 100 4.66 -13.28 17.80
C HIS A 100 4.58 -12.89 16.32
N GLU A 101 4.84 -11.63 15.99
CA GLU A 101 4.79 -11.09 14.63
C GLU A 101 6.20 -10.81 14.11
N ASN A 102 6.40 -11.09 12.82
CA ASN A 102 7.55 -10.63 12.04
C ASN A 102 7.03 -9.75 10.90
N VAL A 103 7.80 -8.75 10.49
CA VAL A 103 7.40 -7.81 9.43
C VAL A 103 8.42 -7.75 8.31
N ARG A 104 7.94 -7.88 7.07
CA ARG A 104 8.66 -7.55 5.85
C ARG A 104 8.18 -6.20 5.34
N ILE A 105 9.07 -5.26 5.05
CA ILE A 105 8.69 -3.93 4.53
C ILE A 105 9.28 -3.74 3.14
N ARG A 106 8.42 -3.49 2.16
CA ARG A 106 8.79 -3.10 0.80
C ARG A 106 8.28 -1.70 0.48
N VAL A 107 9.07 -0.97 -0.29
CA VAL A 107 8.70 0.34 -0.81
C VAL A 107 8.63 0.24 -2.32
N TYR A 108 7.50 0.66 -2.87
CA TYR A 108 7.26 0.73 -4.31
C TYR A 108 7.28 2.18 -4.75
N THR A 109 7.92 2.43 -5.90
CA THR A 109 7.96 3.76 -6.47
C THR A 109 8.04 3.73 -7.98
N LYS A 110 7.60 4.83 -8.58
CA LYS A 110 7.82 5.14 -10.00
C LYS A 110 8.82 6.28 -10.19
N THR A 111 9.30 6.90 -9.11
CA THR A 111 10.20 8.05 -9.22
C THR A 111 11.64 7.64 -9.49
N ALA A 112 12.33 8.46 -10.29
CA ALA A 112 13.76 8.34 -10.57
C ALA A 112 14.65 9.14 -9.60
N LEU A 113 14.10 10.10 -8.84
CA LEU A 113 14.91 10.95 -7.95
C LEU A 113 15.28 10.19 -6.67
N GLY A 114 14.33 9.44 -6.11
CA GLY A 114 14.56 8.55 -4.99
C GLY A 114 14.56 9.23 -3.63
N ALA A 115 14.61 8.40 -2.58
CA ALA A 115 14.47 8.84 -1.21
C ALA A 115 15.24 7.94 -0.25
N HIS A 116 15.55 8.48 0.93
CA HIS A 116 16.14 7.73 2.02
C HIS A 116 15.05 7.27 2.98
N PHE A 117 15.11 6.00 3.35
CA PHE A 117 14.23 5.40 4.35
C PHE A 117 15.04 4.90 5.54
N SER A 118 14.52 5.17 6.73
CA SER A 118 15.07 4.70 8.01
C SER A 118 13.95 4.08 8.84
N ILE A 119 14.25 3.02 9.57
CA ILE A 119 13.33 2.37 10.50
C ILE A 119 13.92 2.50 11.89
N TYR A 120 13.10 2.97 12.82
CA TYR A 120 13.46 3.12 14.22
C TYR A 120 12.52 2.31 15.11
N LYS A 121 13.06 1.75 16.19
CA LYS A 121 12.28 1.23 17.30
C LYS A 121 12.12 2.30 18.36
N CYS A 122 10.90 2.59 18.78
CA CYS A 122 10.66 3.49 19.91
C CYS A 122 11.13 2.81 21.20
N THR A 123 11.99 3.49 21.96
CA THR A 123 12.58 2.96 23.20
C THR A 123 12.37 3.95 24.35
N GLY A 124 11.90 3.46 25.49
CA GLY A 124 11.75 4.26 26.72
C GLY A 124 10.33 4.75 26.98
N ASP A 125 10.21 5.66 27.96
CA ASP A 125 8.93 6.27 28.33
C ASP A 125 8.28 6.99 27.13
N PRO A 126 6.93 7.01 26.99
CA PRO A 126 6.22 7.67 25.87
C PRO A 126 6.58 9.16 25.67
N LYS A 127 7.19 9.78 26.68
CA LYS A 127 7.61 11.20 26.68
C LYS A 127 9.05 11.43 26.20
N SER A 128 9.89 10.40 26.11
CA SER A 128 11.33 10.58 25.85
C SER A 128 11.66 10.77 24.37
N HIS A 129 10.72 10.46 23.46
CA HIS A 129 10.93 10.40 22.01
C HIS A 129 12.20 9.62 21.59
N ALA A 130 12.77 8.80 22.48
CA ALA A 130 14.01 8.10 22.20
C ALA A 130 13.74 6.97 21.21
N LYS A 131 14.56 6.93 20.16
CA LYS A 131 14.44 6.02 19.04
C LYS A 131 15.76 5.30 18.86
N THR A 132 15.72 3.97 18.75
CA THR A 132 16.89 3.15 18.42
C THR A 132 16.83 2.79 16.94
N PRO A 133 17.89 3.04 16.14
CA PRO A 133 17.89 2.71 14.73
C PRO A 133 17.86 1.19 14.52
N VAL A 134 17.03 0.76 13.58
CA VAL A 134 16.94 -0.63 13.08
C VAL A 134 17.47 -0.71 11.65
N LEU A 135 17.15 0.29 10.84
CA LEU A 135 17.66 0.50 9.50
C LEU A 135 17.90 2.00 9.31
N GLU A 136 19.01 2.41 8.70
CA GLU A 136 19.30 3.82 8.50
C GLU A 136 19.64 4.14 7.05
N ASN A 137 19.04 5.23 6.56
CA ASN A 137 19.39 5.92 5.32
C ASN A 137 19.42 5.05 4.07
N MET A 138 18.59 4.00 4.01
CA MET A 138 18.50 3.15 2.83
C MET A 138 17.97 3.95 1.64
N ASN A 139 18.79 4.08 0.61
CA ASN A 139 18.41 4.80 -0.60
C ASN A 139 17.51 3.92 -1.47
N VAL A 140 16.26 4.35 -1.65
CA VAL A 140 15.30 3.77 -2.57
C VAL A 140 15.16 4.72 -3.74
N LYS A 141 15.91 4.42 -4.80
CA LYS A 141 15.82 5.08 -6.09
C LYS A 141 15.71 4.05 -7.19
N ARG A 142 15.02 4.42 -8.25
CA ARG A 142 14.91 3.59 -9.43
C ARG A 142 16.22 3.60 -10.23
N PRO A 143 16.75 2.45 -10.67
CA PRO A 143 18.05 2.38 -11.33
C PRO A 143 18.05 2.80 -12.82
N ASP A 144 16.95 2.60 -13.53
CA ASP A 144 16.84 2.68 -14.99
C ASP A 144 16.10 3.92 -15.52
N GLY A 145 15.46 4.71 -14.64
CA GLY A 145 14.76 5.96 -15.01
C GLY A 145 13.50 5.80 -15.88
N ASP A 146 13.23 4.62 -16.43
CA ASP A 146 12.05 4.35 -17.27
C ASP A 146 10.78 4.16 -16.41
N ALA A 147 9.91 5.15 -16.33
CA ALA A 147 8.67 5.09 -15.55
C ALA A 147 7.67 3.96 -15.93
N SER A 148 7.93 3.19 -16.99
CA SER A 148 7.02 2.17 -17.54
C SER A 148 6.90 0.89 -16.69
N THR A 149 7.96 0.43 -16.03
CA THR A 149 7.92 -0.78 -15.18
C THR A 149 7.77 -0.42 -13.69
N GLN A 150 7.35 -1.34 -12.83
CA GLN A 150 7.21 -1.06 -11.40
C GLN A 150 8.55 -1.34 -10.69
N PHE A 151 9.09 -0.37 -9.95
CA PHE A 151 10.28 -0.59 -9.12
C PHE A 151 9.87 -0.81 -7.66
N SER A 152 10.52 -1.76 -7.00
CA SER A 152 10.36 -2.01 -5.57
C SER A 152 11.71 -2.27 -4.91
N ALA A 153 11.90 -1.76 -3.69
CA ALA A 153 13.02 -2.09 -2.83
C ALA A 153 12.52 -2.74 -1.54
N CYS A 154 13.21 -3.80 -1.11
CA CYS A 154 12.99 -4.40 0.22
C CYS A 154 13.79 -3.59 1.24
N LEU A 155 13.13 -2.97 2.21
CA LEU A 155 13.80 -2.24 3.29
C LEU A 155 14.28 -3.21 4.39
N ILE A 156 13.43 -4.15 4.76
CA ILE A 156 13.73 -5.18 5.76
C ILE A 156 12.88 -6.40 5.47
N ASP A 157 13.47 -7.59 5.58
CA ASP A 157 12.81 -8.84 5.23
C ASP A 157 12.24 -9.59 6.45
N ASP A 158 12.84 -9.37 7.62
CA ASP A 158 12.48 -10.08 8.86
C ASP A 158 12.65 -9.16 10.09
N LEU A 159 11.85 -8.10 10.17
CA LEU A 159 11.81 -7.23 11.35
C LEU A 159 11.16 -7.97 12.51
N LYS A 160 11.95 -8.24 13.55
CA LYS A 160 11.54 -8.93 14.77
C LYS A 160 11.54 -8.03 15.99
N GLY A 161 10.74 -8.44 16.97
CA GLY A 161 10.73 -7.88 18.31
C GLY A 161 9.51 -7.00 18.55
N ALA A 162 8.78 -7.27 19.63
CA ALA A 162 7.61 -6.50 19.99
C ALA A 162 7.97 -5.02 20.22
N GLY A 163 7.05 -4.13 19.87
CA GLY A 163 7.15 -2.71 20.16
C GLY A 163 6.55 -1.83 19.09
N GLU A 164 6.66 -0.53 19.32
CA GLU A 164 6.31 0.50 18.36
C GLU A 164 7.54 0.85 17.51
N TYR A 165 7.30 1.01 16.22
CA TYR A 165 8.30 1.33 15.22
C TYR A 165 7.85 2.54 14.43
N VAL A 166 8.83 3.30 13.95
CA VAL A 166 8.62 4.44 13.06
C VAL A 166 9.43 4.21 11.79
N LEU A 167 8.76 4.19 10.65
CA LEU A 167 9.38 4.29 9.34
C LEU A 167 9.43 5.78 8.96
N GLU A 168 10.61 6.29 8.70
CA GLU A 168 10.84 7.66 8.26
C GLU A 168 11.31 7.67 6.81
N GLY A 169 10.65 8.47 5.98
CA GLY A 169 11.03 8.73 4.60
C GLY A 169 11.46 10.17 4.44
N MET A 170 12.59 10.39 3.76
CA MET A 170 13.12 11.71 3.44
C MET A 170 13.50 11.77 1.97
N SER A 171 12.95 12.75 1.25
CA SER A 171 13.34 13.01 -0.14
C SER A 171 14.83 13.32 -0.23
N GLU A 172 15.47 12.93 -1.33
CA GLU A 172 16.82 13.41 -1.62
C GLU A 172 16.80 14.95 -1.68
N LYS A 173 17.78 15.61 -1.04
CA LYS A 173 17.77 17.04 -0.64
C LYS A 173 17.60 18.07 -1.77
N LYS A 174 17.47 17.65 -3.02
CA LYS A 174 17.48 18.51 -4.22
C LYS A 174 16.16 18.51 -5.01
N THR A 175 15.14 17.77 -4.58
CA THR A 175 13.89 17.68 -5.37
C THR A 175 12.95 18.86 -5.08
N LYS A 176 12.44 19.49 -6.15
CA LYS A 176 11.39 20.53 -6.09
C LYS A 176 9.98 19.94 -6.28
N ALA A 177 9.91 18.65 -6.61
CA ALA A 177 8.68 17.91 -6.83
C ALA A 177 8.29 17.15 -5.55
N GLU A 178 6.99 16.98 -5.35
CA GLU A 178 6.48 16.08 -4.32
C GLU A 178 6.57 14.65 -4.84
N GLU A 179 7.14 13.76 -4.03
CA GLU A 179 7.34 12.37 -4.41
C GLU A 179 6.44 11.45 -3.60
N SER A 180 5.92 10.42 -4.25
CA SER A 180 5.04 9.44 -3.61
C SER A 180 5.66 8.07 -3.64
N PHE A 181 5.71 7.44 -2.47
CA PHE A 181 6.22 6.09 -2.27
C PHE A 181 5.12 5.26 -1.61
N LEU A 182 4.79 4.11 -2.19
CA LEU A 182 3.85 3.18 -1.60
C LEU A 182 4.62 2.22 -0.70
N VAL A 183 4.42 2.34 0.61
CA VAL A 183 4.97 1.45 1.61
C VAL A 183 4.01 0.30 1.85
N VAL A 184 4.52 -0.92 1.79
CA VAL A 184 3.78 -2.14 2.13
C VAL A 184 4.58 -2.94 3.15
N GLY A 185 4.07 -2.98 4.37
CA GLY A 185 4.51 -3.88 5.43
C GLY A 185 3.65 -5.14 5.46
N GLU A 186 4.24 -6.30 5.22
CA GLU A 186 3.58 -7.60 5.33
C GLU A 186 3.93 -8.21 6.68
N VAL A 187 2.90 -8.48 7.49
CA VAL A 187 3.06 -8.96 8.86
C VAL A 187 2.65 -10.42 8.93
N TYR A 188 3.52 -11.27 9.47
CA TYR A 188 3.32 -12.70 9.57
C TYR A 188 3.26 -13.13 11.03
N SER A 189 2.27 -13.94 11.39
CA SER A 189 2.13 -14.48 12.74
C SER A 189 2.80 -15.85 12.86
N GLY A 190 3.64 -16.02 13.88
CA GLY A 190 4.39 -17.24 14.17
C GLY A 190 5.77 -17.20 13.52
N GLY A 191 6.82 -17.23 14.35
CA GLY A 191 8.22 -16.98 13.99
C GLY A 191 8.83 -17.96 12.99
N VAL A 192 8.37 -17.90 11.74
CA VAL A 192 8.96 -18.64 10.63
C VAL A 192 10.15 -17.83 10.13
N ALA A 193 11.35 -18.43 10.21
CA ALA A 193 12.52 -17.95 9.51
C ALA A 193 12.29 -18.17 8.01
N TRP A 194 12.46 -17.13 7.20
CA TRP A 194 12.45 -17.25 5.75
C TRP A 194 13.58 -18.19 5.31
N LYS A 195 13.29 -19.13 4.40
CA LYS A 195 14.34 -19.74 3.60
C LYS A 195 14.71 -18.72 2.53
N GLU A 196 15.99 -18.41 2.41
CA GLU A 196 16.53 -17.64 1.30
C GLU A 196 16.16 -18.35 -0.01
N ASP A 197 15.52 -17.63 -0.92
CA ASP A 197 15.42 -18.06 -2.31
C ASP A 197 16.83 -18.01 -2.90
N VAL A 198 17.34 -19.18 -3.27
CA VAL A 198 18.63 -19.41 -3.96
C VAL A 198 18.55 -18.94 -5.41
#